data_AF-A0A7K1TW87-F1
#
_entry.id   AF-A0A7K1TW87-F1
#
_cell.length_a   1.000
_cell.length_b   1.000
_cell.length_c   1.000
_cell.angle_alpha   90.00
_cell.angle_beta   90.00
_cell.angle_gamma   90.00
#
_symmetry.space_group_name_H-M   'P 1'
#
loop_
_entity.id
_entity.type
_entity.pdbx_description
1 polymer ?
#
loop_
_entity_poly.entity_id
_entity_poly.type
_entity_poly.pdbx_seq_one_letter_code
_entity_poly.pdbx_strand_id
1 'polypeptide(L)'
;MHRRRTPDRRWAAFLGGALAANSAPHLVTAARRRRMLTPLAGPDSGPAANLGWGAINLAAASALVAFAGRAQRRMLLPFTLGCAAFAAWALLYEKVIAPRAAASRASDVSS
;
A
#
# COMPACT_ATOMS: atom_id res chain seq x y z
N MET A 1 -6.55 12.28 39.98
CA MET A 1 -5.76 11.85 38.80
C MET A 1 -6.69 11.54 37.63
N HIS A 2 -6.81 12.45 36.66
CA HIS A 2 -7.60 12.21 35.44
C HIS A 2 -6.74 11.43 34.43
N ARG A 3 -7.01 10.13 34.22
CA ARG A 3 -6.47 9.41 33.06
C ARG A 3 -7.06 10.05 31.81
N ARG A 4 -6.29 10.90 31.12
CA ARG A 4 -6.63 11.33 29.77
C ARG A 4 -6.78 10.06 28.92
N ARG A 5 -8.02 9.74 28.52
CA ARG A 5 -8.26 8.72 27.49
C ARG A 5 -7.56 9.21 26.25
N THR A 6 -6.40 8.63 25.92
CA THR A 6 -5.77 8.89 24.63
C THR A 6 -6.73 8.40 23.56
N PRO A 7 -7.04 9.21 22.53
CA PRO A 7 -7.91 8.79 21.44
C PRO A 7 -7.42 7.46 20.85
N ASP A 8 -8.34 6.56 20.51
CA ASP A 8 -7.98 5.31 19.85
C ASP A 8 -7.43 5.61 18.45
N ARG A 9 -6.11 5.47 18.29
CA ARG A 9 -5.38 5.71 17.03
C ARG A 9 -5.02 4.40 16.32
N ARG A 10 -5.67 3.28 16.66
CA ARG A 10 -5.45 1.97 16.00
C ARG A 10 -5.71 2.02 14.51
N TRP A 11 -6.68 2.84 14.06
CA TRP A 11 -6.93 3.06 12.63
C TRP A 11 -5.70 3.65 11.91
N ALA A 12 -4.98 4.58 12.55
CA ALA A 12 -3.80 5.21 11.95
C ALA A 12 -2.65 4.19 11.83
N ALA A 13 -2.48 3.33 12.84
CA ALA A 13 -1.54 2.23 12.78
C ALA A 13 -1.91 1.22 11.68
N PHE A 14 -3.19 0.87 11.53
CA PHE A 14 -3.68 0.01 10.46
C PHE A 14 -3.41 0.58 9.07
N LEU A 15 -3.81 1.83 8.81
CA LEU A 15 -3.53 2.50 7.54
C LEU A 15 -2.02 2.64 7.28
N GLY A 16 -1.24 2.93 8.33
CA GLY A 16 0.21 2.96 8.25
C GLY A 16 0.81 1.63 7.79
N GLY A 17 0.29 0.50 8.30
CA GLY A 17 0.69 -0.84 7.87
C GLY A 17 0.34 -1.12 6.40
N ALA A 18 -0.88 -0.79 5.98
CA ALA A 18 -1.31 -0.97 4.60
C ALA A 18 -0.45 -0.16 3.62
N LEU A 19 -0.15 1.11 3.93
CA LEU A 19 0.72 1.96 3.11
C LEU A 19 2.17 1.48 3.11
N ALA A 20 2.69 1.02 4.25
CA ALA A 20 4.03 0.45 4.32
C ALA A 20 4.14 -0.79 3.42
N ALA A 21 3.17 -1.71 3.48
CA ALA A 21 3.12 -2.89 2.62
C ALA A 21 2.98 -2.54 1.13
N ASN A 22 2.26 -1.45 0.80
CA ASN A 22 2.16 -0.93 -0.56
C ASN A 22 3.50 -0.36 -1.08
N SER A 23 4.30 0.29 -0.23
CA SER A 23 5.56 0.88 -0.67
C SER A 23 6.57 -0.15 -1.22
N ALA A 24 6.64 -1.34 -0.64
CA ALA A 24 7.64 -2.35 -0.94
C ALA A 24 7.67 -2.81 -2.42
N PRO A 25 6.56 -3.28 -3.04
CA PRO A 25 6.58 -3.71 -4.43
C PRO A 25 6.95 -2.58 -5.40
N HIS A 26 6.56 -1.34 -5.13
CA HIS A 26 6.92 -0.19 -5.97
C HIS A 26 8.41 0.16 -5.89
N LEU A 27 8.99 0.16 -4.69
CA LEU A 27 10.43 0.39 -4.50
C LEU A 27 11.26 -0.73 -5.14
N VAL A 28 10.85 -1.99 -4.98
CA VAL A 28 11.50 -3.14 -5.62
C VAL A 28 11.40 -3.06 -7.15
N THR A 29 10.24 -2.69 -7.69
CA THR A 29 10.03 -2.52 -9.13
C THR A 29 10.92 -1.41 -9.68
N ALA A 30 10.99 -0.27 -8.99
CA ALA A 30 11.87 0.83 -9.35
C ALA A 30 13.34 0.43 -9.35
N ALA A 31 13.80 -0.27 -8.31
CA ALA A 31 15.16 -0.79 -8.20
C ALA A 31 15.50 -1.76 -9.34
N ARG A 32 14.54 -2.61 -9.75
CA ARG A 32 14.68 -3.53 -10.88
C ARG A 32 14.49 -2.86 -12.25
N ARG A 33 14.25 -1.53 -12.28
CA ARG A 33 13.92 -0.75 -13.49
C ARG A 33 12.77 -1.35 -14.31
N ARG A 34 11.81 -2.00 -13.63
CA ARG A 34 10.62 -2.57 -14.24
C ARG A 34 9.48 -1.55 -14.26
N ARG A 35 8.38 -1.94 -14.90
CA ARG A 35 7.13 -1.18 -14.91
C ARG A 35 6.11 -1.86 -14.01
N MET A 36 5.30 -1.06 -13.36
CA MET A 36 4.18 -1.50 -12.53
C MET A 36 3.19 -0.37 -12.45
N LEU A 37 1.90 -0.70 -12.46
CA LEU A 37 0.79 0.26 -12.37
C LEU A 37 0.98 1.20 -11.18
N THR A 38 0.97 2.52 -11.41
CA THR A 38 0.85 3.51 -10.33
C THR A 38 -0.29 4.48 -10.65
N PRO A 39 -0.92 5.09 -9.64
CA PRO A 39 -1.92 6.16 -9.87
C PRO A 39 -1.33 7.40 -10.57
N LEU A 40 0.00 7.58 -10.52
CA LEU A 40 0.68 8.77 -11.05
C LEU A 40 0.83 8.75 -12.58
N ALA A 41 1.04 7.57 -13.18
CA ALA A 41 1.32 7.44 -14.62
C ALA A 41 0.65 6.23 -15.28
N GLY A 42 -0.30 5.58 -14.60
CA GLY A 42 -1.08 4.50 -15.16
C GLY A 42 -0.33 3.16 -15.31
N PRO A 43 -0.82 2.23 -16.14
CA PRO A 43 -0.35 0.84 -16.22
C PRO A 43 1.12 0.67 -16.59
N ASP A 44 1.66 1.61 -17.38
CA ASP A 44 3.03 1.58 -17.91
C ASP A 44 4.01 2.45 -17.12
N SER A 45 3.67 2.79 -15.86
CA SER A 45 4.50 3.66 -15.04
C SER A 45 5.93 3.11 -14.93
N GLY A 46 6.90 3.94 -15.33
CA GLY A 46 8.32 3.60 -15.33
C GLY A 46 8.97 3.63 -13.94
N PRO A 47 10.29 3.44 -13.87
CA PRO A 47 11.02 3.32 -12.60
C PRO A 47 10.89 4.56 -11.70
N ALA A 48 10.91 5.77 -12.26
CA ALA A 48 10.80 7.02 -11.50
C ALA A 48 9.41 7.19 -10.87
N ALA A 49 8.34 6.87 -11.59
CA ALA A 49 6.97 6.93 -11.07
C ALA A 49 6.75 5.90 -9.95
N ASN A 50 7.31 4.70 -10.10
CA ASN A 50 7.30 3.67 -9.05
C ASN A 50 8.08 4.10 -7.80
N LEU A 51 9.26 4.71 -7.98
CA LEU A 51 10.03 5.24 -6.86
C LEU A 51 9.24 6.34 -6.14
N GLY A 52 8.67 7.30 -6.87
CA GLY A 52 7.88 8.39 -6.32
C GLY A 52 6.67 7.87 -5.54
N TRP A 53 5.91 6.95 -6.12
CA TRP A 53 4.74 6.38 -5.46
C TRP A 53 5.11 5.53 -4.23
N GLY A 54 6.17 4.73 -4.31
CA GLY A 54 6.70 3.98 -3.17
C GLY A 54 7.15 4.90 -2.02
N ALA A 55 7.84 6.00 -2.35
CA ALA A 55 8.29 7.00 -1.38
C ALA A 55 7.12 7.72 -0.70
N ILE A 56 6.08 8.09 -1.45
CA ILE A 56 4.85 8.70 -0.89
C ILE A 56 4.20 7.76 0.12
N ASN A 57 4.03 6.48 -0.22
CA ASN A 57 3.44 5.49 0.67
C ASN A 57 4.27 5.31 1.95
N LEU A 58 5.60 5.23 1.82
CA LEU A 58 6.50 5.10 2.96
C LEU A 58 6.47 6.34 3.87
N ALA A 59 6.45 7.54 3.29
CA ALA A 59 6.37 8.80 4.02
C ALA A 59 5.04 8.91 4.79
N ALA A 60 3.91 8.61 4.13
CA ALA A 60 2.59 8.60 4.74
C ALA A 60 2.48 7.54 5.85
N ALA A 61 3.00 6.33 5.64
CA ALA A 61 3.08 5.29 6.66
C ALA A 61 3.87 5.75 7.90
N SER A 62 5.03 6.36 7.68
CA SER A 62 5.89 6.88 8.75
C SER A 62 5.18 7.99 9.55
N ALA A 63 4.51 8.91 8.86
CA ALA A 63 3.73 9.98 9.49
C ALA A 63 2.57 9.42 10.33
N LEU A 64 1.84 8.43 9.83
CA LEU A 64 0.74 7.79 10.55
C LEU A 64 1.21 7.00 11.77
N VAL A 65 2.35 6.29 11.67
CA VAL A 65 2.95 5.57 12.81
C VAL A 65 3.43 6.57 13.87
N ALA A 66 4.07 7.67 13.47
CA ALA A 66 4.46 8.73 14.38
C ALA A 66 3.23 9.36 15.07
N PHE A 67 2.16 9.59 14.31
CA PHE A 67 0.89 10.11 14.82
C PHE A 67 0.17 9.14 15.77
N ALA A 68 0.21 7.83 15.51
CA ALA A 68 -0.39 6.83 16.40
C ALA A 68 0.21 6.82 17.82
N GLY A 69 1.45 7.33 17.95
CA GLY A 69 2.09 7.62 19.22
C GLY A 69 2.93 6.47 19.79
N ARG A 70 3.61 6.74 20.92
CA ARG A 70 4.68 5.88 21.48
C ARG A 70 4.24 4.56 22.09
N ALA A 71 2.94 4.25 22.14
CA ALA A 71 2.45 2.95 22.61
C ALA A 71 2.63 1.85 21.56
N GLN A 72 3.85 1.74 21.00
CA GLN A 72 4.19 0.91 19.84
C GLN A 72 3.65 -0.51 19.97
N ARG A 73 3.83 -1.17 21.13
CA ARG A 73 3.32 -2.54 21.36
C ARG A 73 1.82 -2.70 21.15
N ARG A 74 1.00 -1.70 21.51
CA ARG A 74 -0.46 -1.73 21.30
C ARG A 74 -0.87 -1.44 19.85
N MET A 75 0.02 -0.83 19.08
CA MET A 75 -0.19 -0.45 17.69
C MET A 75 0.38 -1.47 16.70
N LEU A 76 1.23 -2.40 17.16
CA LEU A 76 1.79 -3.48 16.34
C LEU A 76 0.70 -4.36 15.72
N LEU A 77 -0.30 -4.78 16.49
CA LEU A 77 -1.36 -5.64 15.98
C LEU A 77 -2.17 -4.95 14.86
N PRO A 78 -2.73 -3.74 15.05
CA PRO A 78 -3.39 -3.01 13.96
C PRO A 78 -2.49 -2.79 12.74
N PHE A 79 -1.22 -2.42 12.94
CA PHE A 79 -0.26 -2.24 11.85
C PHE A 79 -0.05 -3.54 11.06
N THR A 80 0.17 -4.65 11.76
CA THR A 80 0.36 -5.97 11.15
C THR A 80 -0.89 -6.41 10.38
N LEU A 81 -2.08 -6.15 10.92
CA LEU A 81 -3.35 -6.40 10.22
C LEU A 81 -3.48 -5.54 8.96
N GLY A 82 -3.02 -4.29 8.98
CA GLY A 82 -2.97 -3.43 7.79
C GLY A 82 -2.05 -3.99 6.71
N CYS A 83 -0.85 -4.45 7.08
CA CYS A 83 0.07 -5.11 6.16
C CYS A 83 -0.56 -6.38 5.56
N ALA A 84 -1.17 -7.23 6.40
CA ALA A 84 -1.79 -8.48 5.97
C ALA A 84 -2.99 -8.23 5.05
N ALA A 85 -3.84 -7.25 5.36
CA ALA A 85 -4.97 -6.87 4.55
C ALA A 85 -4.52 -6.38 3.16
N PHE A 86 -3.48 -5.54 3.10
CA PHE A 86 -2.94 -5.09 1.82
C PHE A 86 -2.33 -6.25 1.02
N ALA A 87 -1.56 -7.13 1.66
CA ALA A 87 -0.98 -8.30 0.99
C ALA A 87 -2.06 -9.24 0.43
N ALA A 88 -3.11 -9.51 1.21
CA ALA A 88 -4.25 -10.32 0.76
C ALA A 88 -4.97 -9.66 -0.42
N TRP A 89 -5.18 -8.34 -0.36
CA TRP A 89 -5.75 -7.57 -1.49
C TRP A 89 -4.86 -7.65 -2.73
N ALA A 90 -3.55 -7.46 -2.61
CA ALA A 90 -2.61 -7.50 -3.73
C ALA A 90 -2.62 -8.88 -4.41
N LEU A 91 -2.62 -9.96 -3.63
CA LEU A 91 -2.74 -11.32 -4.14
C LEU A 91 -4.07 -11.54 -4.88
N LEU A 92 -5.18 -11.07 -4.32
CA LEU A 92 -6.49 -11.14 -4.96
C LEU A 92 -6.51 -10.36 -6.28
N TYR A 93 -5.94 -9.16 -6.29
CA TYR A 93 -5.85 -8.31 -7.48
C TYR A 93 -5.06 -9.01 -8.60
N GLU A 94 -3.87 -9.52 -8.27
CA GLU A 94 -3.01 -10.22 -9.24
C GLU A 94 -3.62 -11.52 -9.77
N LYS A 95 -4.29 -12.31 -8.92
CA LYS A 95 -4.79 -13.64 -9.29
C LYS A 95 -6.17 -13.64 -9.91
N VAL A 96 -7.02 -12.68 -9.57
CA VAL A 96 -8.43 -12.70 -9.97
C VAL A 96 -8.80 -11.51 -10.85
N ILE A 97 -8.34 -10.31 -10.50
CA ILE A 97 -8.81 -9.08 -11.16
C ILE A 97 -8.00 -8.80 -12.42
N ALA A 98 -6.67 -8.79 -12.33
CA ALA A 98 -5.78 -8.47 -13.44
C ALA A 98 -5.96 -9.41 -14.67
N PRO A 99 -6.06 -10.74 -14.50
CA PRO A 99 -6.26 -11.65 -15.64
C PRO A 99 -7.60 -11.42 -16.36
N ARG A 100 -8.67 -11.14 -15.60
CA ARG A 100 -10.00 -10.85 -16.16
C ARG A 100 -10.00 -9.55 -16.95
N ALA A 101 -9.37 -8.50 -16.41
CA ALA A 101 -9.25 -7.21 -17.09
C ALA A 101 -8.42 -7.28 -18.39
N ALA A 102 -7.45 -8.19 -18.46
CA ALA A 102 -6.69 -8.45 -19.69
C ALA A 102 -7.53 -9.18 -20.75
N ALA A 103 -8.32 -10.18 -20.35
CA ALA A 103 -9.21 -10.91 -21.24
C ALA A 103 -10.28 -10.00 -21.88
N SER A 104 -10.90 -9.10 -21.10
CA SER A 104 -11.90 -8.16 -21.62
C SER A 104 -11.33 -7.17 -22.65
N ARG A 105 -10.08 -6.71 -22.48
CA ARG A 105 -9.45 -5.83 -23.47
C ARG A 105 -9.12 -6.53 -24.79
N ALA A 106 -8.85 -7.83 -24.76
CA ALA A 106 -8.56 -8.60 -25.99
C ALA A 106 -9.81 -8.79 -26.86
N SER A 107 -11.00 -8.93 -26.25
CA SER A 107 -12.27 -9.01 -26.98
C SER A 107 -12.65 -7.70 -27.65
N ASP A 108 -12.38 -6.54 -27.02
CA ASP A 108 -12.74 -5.22 -27.56
C ASP A 108 -11.91 -4.85 -28.81
N VAL A 109 -10.67 -5.32 -28.90
CA VAL A 109 -9.79 -5.05 -30.06
C VAL A 109 -10.12 -5.94 -31.27
N SER A 110 -10.86 -7.03 -31.05
CA SER A 110 -11.20 -8.01 -32.10
C SER A 110 -12.58 -7.77 -32.73
N SER A 111 -13.28 -6.71 -32.34
CA SER A 111 -14.62 -6.31 -32.82
C SER A 111 -14.53 -5.02 -33.64
#